data_AF-A0A8H5BLG0-F1
#
_entry.id   AF-A0A8H5BLG0-F1
#
_cell.length_a   1.000
_cell.length_b   1.000
_cell.length_c   1.000
_cell.angle_alpha   90.00
_cell.angle_beta   90.00
_cell.angle_gamma   90.00
#
_symmetry.space_group_name_H-M   'P 1'
#
loop_
_entity.id
_entity.type
_entity.pdbx_description
1 polymer ?
#
loop_
_entity_poly.entity_id
_entity_poly.type
_entity_poly.pdbx_seq_one_letter_code
_entity_poly.pdbx_strand_id
1 'polypeptide(L)'
;MKFSALCLALLATTAHGLRVPLQRRAPRGASMRSPRSGRRYSFGGSTDKEAIGNSNDLRYTTNVTVNGVEVTVVLDTGSTDLWVIPPGGLGSFNDTGIAIELLYGDGSYGAKGTIGVSPFLWGTYSIEKQAFMNAVESTIGNLQESAIYGVLGLSFDHALASPINAHVQQVYGEDATWGRSVLRNIFEQHPTEPNFIAMDLTRTGDLEDTAGGSFTIGEYEQEDYAQAVEGAPVLPQFPVGGNRWTVLLDGIYVDQVPIELKSAVSDVPGGKVQALLDTGDPTAIVPVALMDAIYSKVPGAIQYTDGTAHIWILPCNTTTNVELVFGGVRYPIHPLDLSTFSDPISINGQDMITCVSTINGADNWSTDFDISLGDTFLRNVYSVFDFGDSNPDGSTGEPYVRLLAQTDPLKAKQQVITIRSATMANMPPEIDPATLIGYLTGSSAAPSTPSSTTPDSPDSIAVAESGGSDSAAVPAPTGDHKAFSADINANGVNIAIDESTLKKYGLIAIALLGLNSIIGIVLIVLGVLGCVRRGSPKKSASGRNAPVYVPVKTHGHDEYGGYQKPYSQ
;
A
#
# COMPACT_ATOMS: atom_id res chain seq x y z
N MET A 1 -29.66 -50.69 -28.11
CA MET A 1 -28.25 -50.78 -27.65
C MET A 1 -27.70 -49.36 -27.62
N LYS A 2 -27.43 -48.84 -26.41
CA LYS A 2 -26.97 -47.47 -26.18
C LYS A 2 -25.44 -47.50 -26.10
N PHE A 3 -24.76 -46.72 -26.93
CA PHE A 3 -23.32 -46.45 -26.77
C PHE A 3 -23.17 -45.24 -25.86
N SER A 4 -22.64 -45.47 -24.66
CA SER A 4 -22.25 -44.40 -23.73
C SER A 4 -20.95 -43.77 -24.21
N ALA A 5 -20.99 -42.45 -24.39
CA ALA A 5 -19.82 -41.61 -24.50
C ALA A 5 -19.10 -41.56 -23.15
N LEU A 6 -17.80 -41.86 -23.15
CA LEU A 6 -16.92 -41.67 -22.01
C LEU A 6 -16.36 -40.23 -22.12
N CYS A 7 -17.01 -39.27 -21.47
CA CYS A 7 -16.40 -37.95 -21.25
C CYS A 7 -15.34 -38.11 -20.17
N LEU A 8 -14.08 -38.10 -20.59
CA LEU A 8 -12.93 -37.92 -19.70
C LEU A 8 -12.94 -36.43 -19.29
N ALA A 9 -13.55 -36.12 -18.15
CA ALA A 9 -13.39 -34.82 -17.53
C ALA A 9 -11.97 -34.75 -16.97
N LEU A 10 -11.06 -34.14 -17.73
CA LEU A 10 -9.84 -33.59 -17.19
C LEU A 10 -10.25 -32.54 -16.16
N LEU A 11 -10.17 -32.91 -14.89
CA LEU A 11 -10.04 -31.95 -13.80
C LEU A 11 -8.69 -31.27 -14.01
N ALA A 12 -8.68 -30.20 -14.81
CA ALA A 12 -7.67 -29.17 -14.65
C ALA A 12 -7.87 -28.63 -13.24
N THR A 13 -7.04 -29.11 -12.31
CA THR A 13 -6.79 -28.37 -11.08
C THR A 13 -6.14 -27.07 -11.53
N THR A 14 -6.93 -26.03 -11.76
CA THR A 14 -6.42 -24.66 -11.70
C THR A 14 -5.73 -24.58 -10.35
N ALA A 15 -4.40 -24.49 -10.35
CA ALA A 15 -3.67 -24.16 -9.15
C ALA A 15 -4.29 -22.84 -8.68
N HIS A 16 -5.02 -22.87 -7.56
CA HIS A 16 -5.43 -21.63 -6.93
C HIS A 16 -4.13 -20.92 -6.58
N GLY A 17 -3.82 -19.82 -7.25
CA GLY A 17 -2.62 -19.10 -6.92
C GLY A 17 -2.73 -18.53 -5.51
N LEU A 18 -1.55 -18.23 -5.00
CA LEU A 18 -1.36 -17.95 -3.60
C LEU A 18 -1.93 -16.56 -3.29
N ARG A 19 -3.09 -16.52 -2.64
CA ARG A 19 -3.56 -15.33 -1.94
C ARG A 19 -2.89 -15.26 -0.57
N VAL A 20 -1.90 -14.39 -0.41
CA VAL A 20 -1.35 -14.08 0.92
C VAL A 20 -2.19 -12.98 1.56
N PRO A 21 -2.91 -13.23 2.67
CA PRO A 21 -3.59 -12.16 3.41
C PRO A 21 -2.56 -11.32 4.17
N LEU A 22 -2.46 -10.00 3.91
CA LEU A 22 -1.60 -9.12 4.70
C LEU A 22 -2.35 -8.70 6.00
N GLN A 23 -1.68 -8.61 7.16
CA GLN A 23 -2.33 -8.39 8.48
C GLN A 23 -1.86 -7.11 9.20
N ARG A 24 -2.50 -6.72 10.33
CA ARG A 24 -2.59 -5.35 10.90
C ARG A 24 -1.66 -5.05 12.10
N ARG A 25 -1.08 -3.83 12.23
CA ARG A 25 -0.67 -3.21 13.52
C ARG A 25 -0.64 -1.66 13.50
N ALA A 26 -0.70 -1.02 14.68
CA ALA A 26 -0.95 0.42 14.87
C ALA A 26 0.31 1.33 14.80
N PRO A 27 0.20 2.59 14.30
CA PRO A 27 1.32 3.42 13.86
C PRO A 27 2.27 3.94 14.95
N ARG A 28 3.53 4.19 14.54
CA ARG A 28 4.54 5.05 15.22
C ARG A 28 4.96 6.14 14.22
N GLY A 29 5.07 7.38 14.67
CA GLY A 29 5.22 8.57 13.83
C GLY A 29 6.66 8.93 13.45
N ALA A 30 6.81 10.13 12.89
CA ALA A 30 8.09 10.68 12.41
C ALA A 30 8.79 11.58 13.44
N SER A 31 10.13 11.64 13.35
CA SER A 31 11.04 12.26 14.33
C SER A 31 11.73 13.55 13.83
N MET A 32 11.62 14.68 14.53
CA MET A 32 12.32 15.97 14.31
C MET A 32 13.29 16.37 15.46
N ARG A 33 14.42 17.04 15.15
CA ARG A 33 15.45 17.47 16.13
C ARG A 33 15.60 19.00 16.15
N SER A 34 15.67 19.64 17.33
CA SER A 34 15.95 21.09 17.48
C SER A 34 17.33 21.32 18.13
N PRO A 35 18.17 22.29 17.66
CA PRO A 35 19.52 22.50 18.20
C PRO A 35 19.64 23.59 19.29
N ARG A 36 18.60 24.39 19.58
CA ARG A 36 18.74 25.56 20.51
C ARG A 36 18.40 25.28 21.96
N SER A 37 17.90 24.10 22.27
CA SER A 37 17.88 23.58 23.63
C SER A 37 18.41 22.15 23.55
N GLY A 38 19.21 21.70 24.52
CA GLY A 38 19.67 20.30 24.60
C GLY A 38 18.52 19.28 24.80
N ARG A 39 17.27 19.64 24.48
CA ARG A 39 16.14 18.73 24.42
C ARG A 39 16.23 17.91 23.14
N ARG A 40 16.56 16.62 23.31
CA ARG A 40 16.12 15.60 22.36
C ARG A 40 14.59 15.58 22.45
N TYR A 41 13.90 15.89 21.36
CA TYR A 41 12.58 15.32 21.15
C TYR A 41 12.84 13.86 20.77
N SER A 42 12.83 13.00 21.80
CA SER A 42 12.93 11.57 21.62
C SER A 42 11.52 11.08 21.36
N PHE A 43 11.30 10.55 20.17
CA PHE A 43 10.03 9.96 19.79
C PHE A 43 10.08 8.50 20.20
N GLY A 44 9.46 8.20 21.34
CA GLY A 44 9.61 6.93 22.02
C GLY A 44 8.32 6.49 22.70
N GLY A 45 7.78 5.38 22.20
CA GLY A 45 7.29 4.25 22.98
C GLY A 45 6.02 4.43 23.81
N SER A 46 4.95 3.78 23.36
CA SER A 46 4.03 3.10 24.27
C SER A 46 3.86 1.64 23.86
N THR A 47 3.78 0.81 24.88
CA THR A 47 3.82 -0.65 24.96
C THR A 47 2.54 -1.28 24.42
N ASP A 48 2.65 -2.33 23.61
CA ASP A 48 2.10 -3.66 23.94
C ASP A 48 2.43 -4.72 22.87
N LYS A 49 2.19 -5.97 23.26
CA LYS A 49 2.79 -7.23 22.80
C LYS A 49 2.39 -7.69 21.39
N GLU A 50 3.38 -8.36 20.77
CA GLU A 50 3.39 -9.42 19.75
C GLU A 50 2.35 -9.49 18.60
N ALA A 51 2.86 -10.00 17.47
CA ALA A 51 2.23 -10.52 16.24
C ALA A 51 2.11 -9.59 14.99
N ILE A 52 2.97 -9.94 14.01
CA ILE A 52 3.04 -9.82 12.52
C ILE A 52 1.98 -8.96 11.77
N GLY A 53 2.43 -8.11 10.83
CA GLY A 53 1.58 -7.36 9.88
C GLY A 53 2.33 -6.40 8.93
N ASN A 54 1.58 -5.71 8.04
CA ASN A 54 1.98 -4.44 7.43
C ASN A 54 2.44 -3.55 8.58
N SER A 55 3.74 -3.28 8.62
CA SER A 55 4.34 -2.51 9.69
C SER A 55 3.90 -1.06 9.50
N ASN A 56 2.73 -0.66 9.99
CA ASN A 56 2.41 0.76 10.16
C ASN A 56 2.38 1.60 8.87
N ASP A 57 1.95 1.03 7.73
CA ASP A 57 2.11 1.65 6.41
C ASP A 57 3.60 1.88 6.03
N LEU A 58 4.52 1.11 6.63
CA LEU A 58 5.96 1.13 6.36
C LEU A 58 6.41 0.02 5.41
N ARG A 59 5.77 -1.16 5.43
CA ARG A 59 6.20 -2.33 4.62
C ARG A 59 5.07 -3.34 4.41
N TYR A 60 4.86 -3.77 3.16
CA TYR A 60 4.05 -4.93 2.82
C TYR A 60 4.87 -6.22 2.98
N THR A 61 4.34 -7.20 3.71
CA THR A 61 5.09 -8.38 4.17
C THR A 61 4.37 -9.68 3.89
N THR A 62 5.14 -10.76 3.75
CA THR A 62 4.65 -12.14 3.68
C THR A 62 5.46 -13.03 4.61
N ASN A 63 4.92 -14.18 4.97
CA ASN A 63 5.71 -15.25 5.58
C ASN A 63 6.25 -16.17 4.49
N VAL A 64 7.54 -16.50 4.61
CA VAL A 64 8.23 -17.54 3.84
C VAL A 64 8.83 -18.54 4.81
N THR A 65 9.07 -19.77 4.39
CA THR A 65 9.79 -20.76 5.20
C THR A 65 11.15 -21.02 4.55
N VAL A 66 12.23 -20.74 5.27
CA VAL A 66 13.61 -21.03 4.83
C VAL A 66 14.18 -22.08 5.76
N ASN A 67 14.62 -23.22 5.21
CA ASN A 67 15.16 -24.34 5.99
C ASN A 67 14.23 -24.81 7.13
N GLY A 68 12.92 -24.82 6.89
CA GLY A 68 11.92 -25.20 7.90
C GLY A 68 11.62 -24.14 8.97
N VAL A 69 12.23 -22.95 8.88
CA VAL A 69 11.96 -21.80 9.78
C VAL A 69 11.10 -20.79 9.06
N GLU A 70 9.94 -20.46 9.63
CA GLU A 70 9.08 -19.39 9.13
C GLU A 70 9.68 -18.01 9.44
N VAL A 71 9.75 -17.14 8.44
CA VAL A 71 10.34 -15.81 8.50
C VAL A 71 9.40 -14.82 7.82
N THR A 72 9.07 -13.73 8.52
CA THR A 72 8.34 -12.60 7.92
C THR A 72 9.31 -11.70 7.15
N VAL A 73 9.02 -11.47 5.87
CA VAL A 73 9.87 -10.72 4.93
C VAL A 73 9.07 -9.62 4.22
N VAL A 74 9.75 -8.54 3.83
CA VAL A 74 9.18 -7.50 2.95
C VAL A 74 9.08 -8.02 1.52
N LEU A 75 8.02 -7.64 0.80
CA LEU A 75 7.90 -7.80 -0.65
C LEU A 75 8.47 -6.56 -1.34
N ASP A 76 9.56 -6.71 -2.09
CA ASP A 76 10.36 -5.57 -2.56
C ASP A 76 10.64 -5.63 -4.07
N THR A 77 9.89 -4.88 -4.88
CA THR A 77 10.16 -4.72 -6.32
C THR A 77 11.40 -3.87 -6.63
N GLY A 78 11.94 -3.16 -5.63
CA GLY A 78 13.18 -2.40 -5.68
C GLY A 78 14.44 -3.23 -5.45
N SER A 79 14.37 -4.55 -5.25
CA SER A 79 15.54 -5.46 -5.17
C SER A 79 15.23 -6.87 -5.73
N THR A 80 16.25 -7.73 -5.87
CA THR A 80 16.08 -9.10 -6.41
C THR A 80 16.29 -10.21 -5.38
N ASP A 81 17.27 -10.04 -4.50
CA ASP A 81 17.74 -11.15 -3.66
C ASP A 81 16.88 -11.36 -2.42
N LEU A 82 16.81 -12.63 -1.97
CA LEU A 82 16.26 -12.99 -0.66
C LEU A 82 17.36 -12.91 0.40
N TRP A 83 17.07 -12.24 1.51
CA TRP A 83 17.88 -12.35 2.72
C TRP A 83 17.02 -12.45 3.97
N VAL A 84 17.54 -13.17 4.98
CA VAL A 84 16.83 -13.39 6.25
C VAL A 84 17.77 -13.30 7.46
N ILE A 85 17.24 -12.84 8.60
CA ILE A 85 17.89 -12.75 9.91
C ILE A 85 16.94 -13.20 11.05
N PRO A 86 16.41 -14.42 11.03
CA PRO A 86 15.47 -14.85 12.07
C PRO A 86 16.15 -14.85 13.45
N PRO A 87 15.47 -14.42 14.54
CA PRO A 87 16.09 -14.30 15.88
C PRO A 87 16.68 -15.61 16.42
N GLY A 88 16.10 -16.75 16.04
CA GLY A 88 16.57 -18.08 16.42
C GLY A 88 17.60 -18.69 15.47
N GLY A 89 17.96 -17.99 14.39
CA GLY A 89 18.75 -18.54 13.28
C GLY A 89 17.98 -19.58 12.46
N LEU A 90 18.64 -20.12 11.45
CA LEU A 90 18.08 -21.11 10.52
C LEU A 90 18.44 -22.57 10.89
N GLY A 91 19.16 -22.80 11.99
CA GLY A 91 19.72 -24.11 12.30
C GLY A 91 20.83 -24.52 11.33
N SER A 92 20.97 -25.83 11.05
CA SER A 92 21.96 -26.34 10.10
C SER A 92 21.40 -26.31 8.68
N PHE A 93 22.13 -25.65 7.78
CA PHE A 93 21.83 -25.56 6.35
C PHE A 93 23.15 -25.62 5.55
N ASN A 94 23.05 -25.64 4.21
CA ASN A 94 24.21 -25.57 3.34
C ASN A 94 24.70 -24.11 3.21
N ASP A 95 25.56 -23.69 4.15
CA ASP A 95 26.27 -22.40 4.08
C ASP A 95 27.50 -22.52 3.17
N THR A 96 27.58 -21.67 2.14
CA THR A 96 28.70 -21.68 1.19
C THR A 96 29.93 -20.97 1.74
N GLY A 97 29.77 -20.13 2.78
CA GLY A 97 30.82 -19.26 3.32
C GLY A 97 31.16 -18.07 2.43
N ILE A 98 30.48 -17.87 1.30
CA ILE A 98 30.69 -16.72 0.41
C ILE A 98 30.07 -15.49 1.08
N ALA A 99 30.92 -14.57 1.53
CA ALA A 99 30.47 -13.31 2.12
C ALA A 99 29.85 -12.39 1.07
N ILE A 100 28.77 -11.71 1.44
CA ILE A 100 28.07 -10.75 0.59
C ILE A 100 27.46 -9.62 1.43
N GLU A 101 27.33 -8.45 0.80
CA GLU A 101 26.62 -7.29 1.32
C GLU A 101 25.54 -6.89 0.31
N LEU A 102 24.31 -6.75 0.78
CA LEU A 102 23.18 -6.26 -0.02
C LEU A 102 22.89 -4.83 0.45
N LEU A 103 23.23 -3.86 -0.41
CA LEU A 103 23.07 -2.42 -0.15
C LEU A 103 21.79 -1.88 -0.81
N TYR A 104 21.16 -0.90 -0.16
CA TYR A 104 19.90 -0.29 -0.58
C TYR A 104 20.01 1.24 -0.67
N GLY A 105 19.08 1.85 -1.41
CA GLY A 105 19.02 3.30 -1.59
C GLY A 105 20.31 3.87 -2.20
N ASP A 106 20.93 4.81 -1.49
CA ASP A 106 22.22 5.43 -1.86
C ASP A 106 23.45 4.56 -1.57
N GLY A 107 23.23 3.33 -1.10
CA GLY A 107 24.27 2.38 -0.73
C GLY A 107 24.84 2.59 0.67
N SER A 108 24.31 3.50 1.48
CA SER A 108 24.79 3.76 2.84
C SER A 108 24.26 2.77 3.89
N TYR A 109 23.25 1.97 3.56
CA TYR A 109 22.62 1.00 4.45
C TYR A 109 22.26 -0.30 3.74
N GLY A 110 22.06 -1.37 4.53
CA GLY A 110 21.69 -2.68 3.98
C GLY A 110 21.87 -3.83 4.96
N ALA A 111 22.22 -5.00 4.45
CA ALA A 111 22.45 -6.21 5.24
C ALA A 111 23.70 -6.97 4.80
N LYS A 112 24.33 -7.68 5.73
CA LYS A 112 25.59 -8.41 5.54
C LYS A 112 25.47 -9.84 6.05
N GLY A 113 26.07 -10.78 5.33
CA GLY A 113 25.98 -12.19 5.66
C GLY A 113 26.78 -13.10 4.74
N THR A 114 26.38 -14.37 4.71
CA THR A 114 26.90 -15.38 3.79
C THR A 114 25.81 -15.94 2.90
N ILE A 115 26.17 -16.33 1.67
CA ILE A 115 25.25 -17.01 0.76
C ILE A 115 25.03 -18.44 1.25
N GLY A 116 23.77 -18.78 1.50
CA GLY A 116 23.32 -20.12 1.83
C GLY A 116 22.40 -20.70 0.76
N VAL A 117 22.24 -22.03 0.78
CA VAL A 117 21.27 -22.74 -0.05
C VAL A 117 20.43 -23.66 0.84
N SER A 118 19.11 -23.52 0.76
CA SER A 118 18.17 -24.29 1.59
C SER A 118 16.86 -24.57 0.86
N PRO A 119 16.06 -25.55 1.33
CA PRO A 119 14.66 -25.64 0.97
C PRO A 119 13.92 -24.35 1.33
N PHE A 120 13.08 -23.88 0.42
CA PHE A 120 12.26 -22.68 0.56
C PHE A 120 10.80 -22.98 0.25
N LEU A 121 9.89 -22.46 1.06
CA LEU A 121 8.45 -22.51 0.82
C LEU A 121 7.86 -21.09 0.85
N TRP A 122 6.97 -20.81 -0.10
CA TRP A 122 6.14 -19.61 -0.09
C TRP A 122 4.74 -19.97 -0.58
N GLY A 123 3.81 -20.09 0.37
CA GLY A 123 2.49 -20.63 0.09
C GLY A 123 2.54 -22.05 -0.47
N THR A 124 2.08 -22.22 -1.71
CA THR A 124 2.09 -23.50 -2.42
C THR A 124 3.38 -23.76 -3.20
N TYR A 125 4.23 -22.75 -3.39
CA TYR A 125 5.50 -22.88 -4.09
C TYR A 125 6.58 -23.49 -3.19
N SER A 126 7.37 -24.40 -3.77
CA SER A 126 8.42 -25.13 -3.05
C SER A 126 9.67 -25.22 -3.92
N ILE A 127 10.78 -24.67 -3.43
CA ILE A 127 12.08 -24.68 -4.11
C ILE A 127 13.04 -25.50 -3.25
N GLU A 128 13.55 -26.61 -3.78
CA GLU A 128 14.43 -27.52 -3.02
C GLU A 128 15.76 -26.86 -2.62
N LYS A 129 16.28 -25.98 -3.49
CA LYS A 129 17.58 -25.33 -3.35
C LYS A 129 17.49 -23.87 -3.74
N GLN A 130 16.94 -23.05 -2.84
CA GLN A 130 16.91 -21.60 -3.01
C GLN A 130 18.19 -20.99 -2.44
N ALA A 131 18.89 -20.17 -3.25
CA ALA A 131 19.96 -19.32 -2.75
C ALA A 131 19.39 -18.10 -2.01
N PHE A 132 20.03 -17.71 -0.93
CA PHE A 132 19.65 -16.54 -0.13
C PHE A 132 20.87 -16.05 0.67
N MET A 133 20.83 -14.82 1.17
CA MET A 133 21.81 -14.36 2.16
C MET A 133 21.29 -14.67 3.57
N ASN A 134 22.06 -15.47 4.32
CA ASN A 134 21.91 -15.60 5.76
C ASN A 134 22.56 -14.39 6.43
N ALA A 135 21.76 -13.38 6.77
CA ALA A 135 22.25 -12.14 7.34
C ALA A 135 22.66 -12.32 8.81
N VAL A 136 23.75 -11.66 9.18
CA VAL A 136 24.25 -11.55 10.56
C VAL A 136 24.15 -10.11 11.09
N GLU A 137 24.03 -9.15 10.18
CA GLU A 137 23.87 -7.73 10.47
C GLU A 137 22.91 -7.11 9.46
N SER A 138 22.10 -6.16 9.92
CA SER A 138 21.27 -5.31 9.08
C SER A 138 21.20 -3.91 9.69
N THR A 139 21.45 -2.90 8.87
CA THR A 139 21.34 -1.47 9.22
C THR A 139 20.04 -0.86 8.71
N ILE A 140 19.16 -1.68 8.11
CA ILE A 140 17.84 -1.22 7.67
C ILE A 140 16.98 -0.93 8.90
N GLY A 141 16.58 0.33 9.06
CA GLY A 141 15.86 0.79 10.24
C GLY A 141 14.52 0.08 10.43
N ASN A 142 14.16 -0.15 11.70
CA ASN A 142 12.83 -0.53 12.17
C ASN A 142 12.25 -1.87 11.68
N LEU A 143 12.95 -2.66 10.84
CA LEU A 143 12.46 -3.95 10.38
C LEU A 143 12.27 -4.94 11.54
N GLN A 144 13.34 -5.23 12.28
CA GLN A 144 13.32 -6.22 13.36
C GLN A 144 12.47 -5.76 14.55
N GLU A 145 12.43 -4.45 14.83
CA GLU A 145 11.52 -3.86 15.82
C GLU A 145 10.04 -4.09 15.47
N SER A 146 9.76 -4.24 14.17
CA SER A 146 8.44 -4.56 13.62
C SER A 146 8.22 -6.06 13.39
N ALA A 147 9.09 -6.92 13.93
CA ALA A 147 9.09 -8.36 13.70
C ALA A 147 9.20 -8.76 12.21
N ILE A 148 9.87 -7.95 11.41
CA ILE A 148 10.25 -8.25 10.03
C ILE A 148 11.73 -8.64 10.02
N TYR A 149 12.03 -9.80 9.47
CA TYR A 149 13.34 -10.45 9.59
C TYR A 149 13.96 -10.79 8.24
N GLY A 150 13.61 -10.03 7.20
CA GLY A 150 14.20 -10.20 5.88
C GLY A 150 13.51 -9.38 4.80
N VAL A 151 14.06 -9.48 3.59
CA VAL A 151 13.48 -8.92 2.37
C VAL A 151 13.47 -10.02 1.32
N LEU A 152 12.36 -10.12 0.60
CA LEU A 152 12.19 -10.93 -0.58
C LEU A 152 12.14 -9.98 -1.79
N GLY A 153 13.26 -9.90 -2.51
CA GLY A 153 13.33 -9.14 -3.75
C GLY A 153 12.46 -9.74 -4.86
N LEU A 154 11.85 -8.87 -5.65
CA LEU A 154 10.88 -9.16 -6.70
C LEU A 154 11.27 -8.53 -8.05
N SER A 155 12.54 -8.18 -8.23
CA SER A 155 13.09 -7.69 -9.49
C SER A 155 13.78 -8.80 -10.31
N PHE A 156 14.54 -8.41 -11.31
CA PHE A 156 15.06 -9.31 -12.35
C PHE A 156 16.24 -10.18 -11.87
N ASP A 157 16.39 -11.37 -12.46
CA ASP A 157 17.38 -12.39 -12.06
C ASP A 157 18.62 -12.45 -12.96
N HIS A 158 19.18 -11.31 -13.35
CA HIS A 158 20.45 -11.24 -14.06
C HIS A 158 21.53 -10.60 -13.18
N ALA A 159 22.80 -10.81 -13.54
CA ALA A 159 23.95 -10.51 -12.67
C ALA A 159 24.02 -9.04 -12.21
N LEU A 160 23.50 -8.08 -12.97
CA LEU A 160 23.49 -6.68 -12.56
C LEU A 160 22.33 -6.33 -11.59
N ALA A 161 21.32 -7.19 -11.49
CA ALA A 161 20.16 -7.01 -10.62
C ALA A 161 20.24 -7.88 -9.34
N SER A 162 20.83 -9.08 -9.43
CA SER A 162 21.05 -10.01 -8.30
C SER A 162 22.54 -10.09 -7.92
N PRO A 163 22.97 -9.38 -6.88
CA PRO A 163 24.28 -9.59 -6.25
C PRO A 163 24.56 -11.05 -5.88
N ILE A 164 23.59 -11.80 -5.37
CA ILE A 164 23.79 -13.24 -5.06
C ILE A 164 24.15 -14.00 -6.34
N ASN A 165 23.34 -13.89 -7.40
CA ASN A 165 23.58 -14.60 -8.65
C ASN A 165 24.93 -14.18 -9.28
N ALA A 166 25.28 -12.89 -9.21
CA ALA A 166 26.57 -12.38 -9.67
C ALA A 166 27.75 -13.01 -8.93
N HIS A 167 27.70 -13.06 -7.60
CA HIS A 167 28.75 -13.69 -6.79
C HIS A 167 28.87 -15.20 -7.07
N VAL A 168 27.74 -15.88 -7.24
CA VAL A 168 27.71 -17.30 -7.60
C VAL A 168 28.38 -17.54 -8.94
N GLN A 169 28.02 -16.79 -9.96
CA GLN A 169 28.62 -16.90 -11.29
C GLN A 169 30.11 -16.53 -11.29
N GLN A 170 30.49 -15.52 -10.51
CA GLN A 170 31.89 -15.13 -10.35
C GLN A 170 32.75 -16.26 -9.77
N VAL A 171 32.23 -17.05 -8.82
CA VAL A 171 32.98 -18.11 -8.15
C VAL A 171 32.93 -19.43 -8.92
N TYR A 172 31.79 -19.78 -9.51
CA TYR A 172 31.54 -21.11 -10.09
C TYR A 172 31.44 -21.12 -11.63
N GLY A 173 31.50 -19.96 -12.27
CA GLY A 173 31.35 -19.78 -13.72
C GLY A 173 29.96 -19.32 -14.15
N GLU A 174 29.86 -18.73 -15.33
CA GLU A 174 28.61 -18.14 -15.88
C GLU A 174 27.46 -19.16 -16.01
N ASP A 175 27.79 -20.45 -16.18
CA ASP A 175 26.80 -21.54 -16.25
C ASP A 175 26.20 -21.92 -14.89
N ALA A 176 26.65 -21.31 -13.79
CA ALA A 176 26.13 -21.60 -12.45
C ALA A 176 24.74 -20.99 -12.26
N THR A 177 23.73 -21.84 -12.12
CA THR A 177 22.31 -21.45 -12.03
C THR A 177 21.71 -21.54 -10.63
N TRP A 178 22.48 -21.96 -9.63
CA TRP A 178 21.93 -22.15 -8.29
C TRP A 178 21.77 -20.84 -7.50
N GLY A 179 22.37 -19.74 -7.98
CA GLY A 179 22.26 -18.40 -7.38
C GLY A 179 21.01 -17.61 -7.76
N ARG A 180 20.09 -18.23 -8.52
CA ARG A 180 18.88 -17.58 -9.05
C ARG A 180 17.92 -17.09 -7.95
N SER A 181 17.23 -16.00 -8.26
CA SER A 181 16.18 -15.40 -7.43
C SER A 181 14.99 -16.35 -7.21
N VAL A 182 14.19 -16.04 -6.19
CA VAL A 182 12.99 -16.82 -5.86
C VAL A 182 11.99 -16.82 -7.02
N LEU A 183 11.69 -15.65 -7.60
CA LEU A 183 10.75 -15.56 -8.71
C LEU A 183 11.24 -16.31 -9.95
N ARG A 184 12.54 -16.23 -10.28
CA ARG A 184 13.07 -16.99 -11.41
C ARG A 184 12.90 -18.49 -11.23
N ASN A 185 13.22 -19.00 -10.04
CA ASN A 185 13.04 -20.43 -9.74
C ASN A 185 11.56 -20.85 -9.83
N ILE A 186 10.62 -20.00 -9.39
CA ILE A 186 9.17 -20.27 -9.53
C ILE A 186 8.79 -20.32 -11.01
N PHE A 187 9.12 -19.30 -11.81
CA PHE A 187 8.77 -19.26 -13.22
C PHE A 187 9.35 -20.44 -14.01
N GLU A 188 10.58 -20.86 -13.74
CA GLU A 188 11.18 -22.02 -14.41
C GLU A 188 10.54 -23.37 -14.03
N GLN A 189 10.03 -23.49 -12.81
CA GLN A 189 9.28 -24.68 -12.38
C GLN A 189 7.88 -24.75 -13.00
N HIS A 190 7.36 -23.61 -13.48
CA HIS A 190 6.00 -23.45 -14.01
C HIS A 190 6.00 -22.82 -15.42
N PRO A 191 6.69 -23.42 -16.43
CA PRO A 191 6.92 -22.78 -17.73
C PRO A 191 5.67 -22.62 -18.61
N THR A 192 4.51 -23.13 -18.18
CA THR A 192 3.23 -22.97 -18.87
C THR A 192 2.34 -21.88 -18.27
N GLU A 193 2.73 -21.34 -17.12
CA GLU A 193 2.02 -20.25 -16.46
C GLU A 193 2.64 -18.90 -16.86
N PRO A 194 1.87 -17.80 -16.84
CA PRO A 194 2.41 -16.47 -17.14
C PRO A 194 3.49 -16.00 -16.14
N ASN A 195 4.52 -15.34 -16.65
CA ASN A 195 5.63 -14.81 -15.86
C ASN A 195 5.37 -13.38 -15.38
N PHE A 196 4.35 -13.18 -14.54
CA PHE A 196 4.11 -11.88 -13.92
C PHE A 196 3.78 -12.00 -12.44
N ILE A 197 3.92 -10.88 -11.73
CA ILE A 197 3.36 -10.69 -10.39
C ILE A 197 2.33 -9.57 -10.44
N ALA A 198 1.28 -9.68 -9.63
CA ALA A 198 0.29 -8.62 -9.51
C ALA A 198 -0.03 -8.30 -8.05
N MET A 199 -0.18 -7.01 -7.77
CA MET A 199 -0.24 -6.46 -6.42
C MET A 199 -1.37 -5.43 -6.29
N ASP A 200 -2.20 -5.60 -5.26
CA ASP A 200 -3.15 -4.61 -4.75
C ASP A 200 -2.69 -4.20 -3.35
N LEU A 201 -2.38 -2.92 -3.12
CA LEU A 201 -1.84 -2.45 -1.86
C LEU A 201 -2.88 -1.59 -1.14
N THR A 202 -3.47 -2.11 -0.07
CA THR A 202 -4.46 -1.34 0.72
C THR A 202 -3.82 -0.62 1.89
N ARG A 203 -4.46 0.47 2.33
CA ARG A 203 -4.09 1.18 3.57
C ARG A 203 -4.60 0.43 4.78
N THR A 204 -3.94 0.66 5.92
CA THR A 204 -4.46 0.18 7.20
C THR A 204 -5.19 1.31 7.94
N GLY A 205 -6.51 1.19 8.14
CA GLY A 205 -7.24 2.07 9.07
C GLY A 205 -8.00 3.25 8.46
N ASP A 206 -8.29 3.22 7.17
CA ASP A 206 -9.09 4.20 6.42
C ASP A 206 -10.57 3.78 6.22
N LEU A 207 -11.10 2.97 7.15
CA LEU A 207 -12.45 2.41 7.12
C LEU A 207 -12.69 1.42 5.96
N GLU A 208 -11.65 0.99 5.25
CA GLU A 208 -11.75 -0.08 4.25
C GLU A 208 -11.92 -1.45 4.92
N ASP A 209 -12.77 -2.29 4.31
CA ASP A 209 -13.18 -3.60 4.87
C ASP A 209 -12.09 -4.69 4.70
N THR A 210 -11.08 -4.46 3.87
CA THR A 210 -10.01 -5.42 3.55
C THR A 210 -8.67 -4.99 4.13
N ALA A 211 -8.28 -5.66 5.22
CA ALA A 211 -6.94 -5.54 5.74
C ALA A 211 -5.95 -6.19 4.76
N GLY A 212 -5.03 -5.38 4.25
CA GLY A 212 -3.78 -5.88 3.71
C GLY A 212 -3.84 -6.50 2.32
N GLY A 213 -4.37 -5.78 1.32
CA GLY A 213 -4.04 -5.99 -0.08
C GLY A 213 -4.12 -7.41 -0.66
N SER A 214 -3.48 -7.59 -1.82
CA SER A 214 -3.29 -8.87 -2.49
C SER A 214 -1.92 -8.91 -3.18
N PHE A 215 -1.37 -10.11 -3.25
CA PHE A 215 -0.18 -10.43 -4.04
C PHE A 215 -0.43 -11.76 -4.73
N THR A 216 -0.10 -11.84 -6.01
CA THR A 216 -0.34 -13.00 -6.88
C THR A 216 0.83 -13.21 -7.82
N ILE A 217 1.05 -14.46 -8.25
CA ILE A 217 2.09 -14.86 -9.21
C ILE A 217 1.39 -15.61 -10.35
N GLY A 218 1.54 -15.13 -11.58
CA GLY A 218 1.00 -15.75 -12.80
C GLY A 218 -0.52 -15.65 -12.96
N GLU A 219 -1.21 -14.94 -12.06
CA GLU A 219 -2.66 -14.74 -12.12
C GLU A 219 -3.03 -13.33 -11.62
N TYR A 220 -4.22 -12.87 -11.99
CA TYR A 220 -4.80 -11.64 -11.47
C TYR A 220 -5.62 -11.93 -10.20
N GLU A 221 -5.83 -10.92 -9.35
CA GLU A 221 -6.59 -11.13 -8.11
C GLU A 221 -8.04 -11.55 -8.38
N GLN A 222 -8.67 -10.91 -9.37
CA GLN A 222 -10.06 -11.12 -9.76
C GLN A 222 -10.22 -10.89 -11.27
N GLU A 223 -11.20 -11.57 -11.88
CA GLU A 223 -11.48 -11.46 -13.33
C GLU A 223 -11.78 -10.02 -13.79
N ASP A 224 -12.48 -9.24 -12.98
CA ASP A 224 -12.78 -7.84 -13.32
C ASP A 224 -11.49 -6.99 -13.33
N TYR A 225 -10.52 -7.29 -12.47
CA TYR A 225 -9.21 -6.63 -12.48
C TYR A 225 -8.40 -7.03 -13.71
N ALA A 226 -8.43 -8.32 -14.09
CA ALA A 226 -7.79 -8.82 -15.30
C ALA A 226 -8.27 -8.03 -16.54
N GLN A 227 -9.59 -7.94 -16.73
CA GLN A 227 -10.16 -7.22 -17.87
C GLN A 227 -9.81 -5.72 -17.87
N ALA A 228 -9.82 -5.08 -16.71
CA ALA A 228 -9.53 -3.66 -16.59
C ALA A 228 -8.04 -3.35 -16.85
N VAL A 229 -7.12 -4.15 -16.30
CA VAL A 229 -5.67 -3.93 -16.46
C VAL A 229 -5.18 -4.34 -17.85
N GLU A 230 -5.80 -5.33 -18.49
CA GLU A 230 -5.53 -5.70 -19.89
C GLU A 230 -5.89 -4.57 -20.88
N GLY A 231 -6.82 -3.70 -20.51
CA GLY A 231 -7.15 -2.48 -21.27
C GLY A 231 -6.22 -1.30 -21.01
N ALA A 232 -5.38 -1.36 -19.96
CA ALA A 232 -4.48 -0.27 -19.60
C ALA A 232 -3.26 -0.18 -20.56
N PRO A 233 -2.61 0.99 -20.68
CA PRO A 233 -1.39 1.12 -21.45
C PRO A 233 -0.30 0.16 -20.95
N VAL A 234 0.41 -0.47 -21.89
CA VAL A 234 1.66 -1.17 -21.60
C VAL A 234 2.73 -0.13 -21.35
N LEU A 235 3.42 -0.22 -20.21
CA LEU A 235 4.55 0.60 -19.84
C LEU A 235 5.83 -0.24 -19.96
N PRO A 236 6.57 -0.18 -21.08
CA PRO A 236 7.79 -0.95 -21.24
C PRO A 236 8.81 -0.59 -20.18
N GLN A 237 9.62 -1.55 -19.75
CA GLN A 237 10.79 -1.27 -18.94
C GLN A 237 11.69 -0.25 -19.67
N PHE A 238 12.16 0.75 -18.92
CA PHE A 238 13.07 1.77 -19.43
C PHE A 238 14.29 1.92 -18.52
N PRO A 239 15.53 1.82 -19.05
CA PRO A 239 15.84 1.34 -20.40
C PRO A 239 15.44 -0.13 -20.59
N VAL A 240 15.24 -0.54 -21.84
CA VAL A 240 14.97 -1.94 -22.20
C VAL A 240 16.17 -2.79 -21.77
N GLY A 241 15.91 -3.90 -21.08
CA GLY A 241 16.96 -4.76 -20.51
C GLY A 241 17.63 -4.17 -19.27
N GLY A 242 16.99 -3.19 -18.61
CA GLY A 242 17.44 -2.61 -17.35
C GLY A 242 17.39 -3.61 -16.19
N ASN A 243 17.93 -3.19 -15.04
CA ASN A 243 18.06 -4.04 -13.85
C ASN A 243 16.91 -3.88 -12.84
N ARG A 244 15.97 -2.98 -13.13
CA ARG A 244 14.96 -2.50 -12.18
C ARG A 244 13.60 -2.33 -12.84
N TRP A 245 12.54 -2.31 -12.04
CA TRP A 245 11.18 -1.99 -12.50
C TRP A 245 11.03 -0.48 -12.75
N THR A 246 11.77 0.03 -13.72
CA THR A 246 11.78 1.43 -14.11
C THR A 246 10.95 1.65 -15.37
N VAL A 247 10.15 2.71 -15.37
CA VAL A 247 9.28 3.11 -16.50
C VAL A 247 9.36 4.63 -16.69
N LEU A 248 8.88 5.13 -17.83
CA LEU A 248 8.82 6.58 -18.08
C LEU A 248 7.56 7.19 -17.48
N LEU A 249 7.74 8.19 -16.61
CA LEU A 249 6.68 9.08 -16.14
C LEU A 249 6.54 10.28 -17.10
N ASP A 250 5.34 10.46 -17.63
CA ASP A 250 5.03 11.46 -18.66
C ASP A 250 4.72 12.85 -18.12
N GLY A 251 4.32 12.95 -16.84
CA GLY A 251 3.85 14.20 -16.27
C GLY A 251 3.37 14.08 -14.84
N ILE A 252 3.31 15.22 -14.15
CA ILE A 252 2.70 15.38 -12.83
C ILE A 252 1.77 16.57 -12.86
N TYR A 253 0.60 16.44 -12.25
CA TYR A 253 -0.37 17.52 -12.08
C TYR A 253 -0.71 17.70 -10.61
N VAL A 254 -0.80 18.95 -10.15
CA VAL A 254 -1.33 19.30 -8.83
C VAL A 254 -2.52 20.22 -9.02
N ASP A 255 -3.71 19.75 -8.63
CA ASP A 255 -5.00 20.40 -8.89
C ASP A 255 -5.10 20.94 -10.32
N GLN A 256 -4.84 20.06 -11.30
CA GLN A 256 -4.85 20.34 -12.75
C GLN A 256 -3.72 21.23 -13.27
N VAL A 257 -2.81 21.70 -12.42
CA VAL A 257 -1.64 22.49 -12.83
C VAL A 257 -0.47 21.55 -13.12
N PRO A 258 0.08 21.53 -14.34
CA PRO A 258 1.23 20.67 -14.66
C PRO A 258 2.50 21.13 -13.94
N ILE A 259 3.34 20.17 -13.57
CA ILE A 259 4.69 20.39 -13.06
C ILE A 259 5.71 20.09 -14.17
N GLU A 260 6.71 20.96 -14.31
CA GLU A 260 7.81 20.74 -15.26
C GLU A 260 8.68 19.57 -14.77
N LEU A 261 8.89 18.58 -15.64
CA LEU A 261 9.74 17.42 -15.38
C LEU A 261 11.10 17.56 -16.05
N LYS A 262 12.16 17.25 -15.30
CA LYS A 262 13.55 17.26 -15.75
C LYS A 262 14.24 15.98 -15.29
N SER A 263 14.75 15.23 -16.25
CA SER A 263 15.55 14.04 -16.00
C SER A 263 17.03 14.37 -15.98
N ALA A 264 17.76 13.77 -15.05
CA ALA A 264 19.22 13.73 -15.03
C ALA A 264 19.77 12.43 -15.66
N VAL A 265 18.90 11.47 -15.95
CA VAL A 265 19.25 10.18 -16.56
C VAL A 265 19.38 10.32 -18.07
N SER A 266 20.41 9.68 -18.64
CA SER A 266 20.63 9.70 -20.08
C SER A 266 19.49 9.03 -20.85
N ASP A 267 19.28 9.50 -22.08
CA ASP A 267 18.31 8.92 -23.03
C ASP A 267 16.83 9.01 -22.63
N VAL A 268 16.51 9.57 -21.46
CA VAL A 268 15.13 9.90 -21.09
C VAL A 268 14.60 11.01 -22.01
N PRO A 269 13.43 10.82 -22.67
CA PRO A 269 12.85 11.86 -23.52
C PRO A 269 12.55 13.16 -22.77
N GLY A 270 12.73 14.29 -23.45
CA GLY A 270 12.46 15.60 -22.87
C GLY A 270 11.03 15.74 -22.33
N GLY A 271 10.89 16.31 -21.13
CA GLY A 271 9.62 16.46 -20.43
C GLY A 271 9.15 15.21 -19.68
N LYS A 272 9.97 14.15 -19.61
CA LYS A 272 9.73 12.93 -18.83
C LYS A 272 10.82 12.73 -17.79
N VAL A 273 10.58 11.79 -16.87
CA VAL A 273 11.57 11.26 -15.93
C VAL A 273 11.47 9.74 -15.89
N GLN A 274 12.56 9.07 -15.53
CA GLN A 274 12.58 7.64 -15.27
C GLN A 274 12.18 7.37 -13.82
N ALA A 275 11.12 6.59 -13.63
CA ALA A 275 10.55 6.27 -12.34
C ALA A 275 10.75 4.79 -12.01
N LEU A 276 11.38 4.50 -10.87
CA LEU A 276 11.35 3.19 -10.24
C LEU A 276 10.01 2.99 -9.53
N LEU A 277 9.38 1.83 -9.71
CA LEU A 277 8.21 1.39 -8.93
C LEU A 277 8.67 0.42 -7.84
N ASP A 278 8.62 0.85 -6.58
CA ASP A 278 9.34 0.21 -5.48
C ASP A 278 8.45 -0.09 -4.25
N THR A 279 7.92 -1.31 -4.14
CA THR A 279 7.17 -1.73 -2.94
C THR A 279 8.04 -1.87 -1.68
N GLY A 280 9.36 -1.82 -1.84
CA GLY A 280 10.36 -1.73 -0.78
C GLY A 280 10.56 -0.31 -0.24
N ASP A 281 9.81 0.69 -0.70
CA ASP A 281 9.82 2.08 -0.23
C ASP A 281 8.42 2.47 0.31
N PRO A 282 8.26 2.90 1.58
CA PRO A 282 6.93 3.28 2.08
C PRO A 282 6.51 4.67 1.59
N THR A 283 7.44 5.37 0.98
CA THR A 283 7.36 6.77 0.60
C THR A 283 7.49 6.90 -0.91
N ALA A 284 7.67 8.12 -1.38
CA ALA A 284 8.28 8.34 -2.68
C ALA A 284 9.54 9.18 -2.46
N ILE A 285 10.54 9.02 -3.33
CA ILE A 285 11.75 9.83 -3.33
C ILE A 285 11.86 10.51 -4.68
N VAL A 286 11.94 11.83 -4.67
CA VAL A 286 12.03 12.67 -5.87
C VAL A 286 13.13 13.72 -5.69
N PRO A 287 13.64 14.35 -6.77
CA PRO A 287 14.51 15.51 -6.65
C PRO A 287 13.87 16.60 -5.77
N VAL A 288 14.68 17.29 -4.98
CA VAL A 288 14.20 18.29 -4.01
C VAL A 288 13.34 19.36 -4.69
N ALA A 289 13.75 19.81 -5.87
CA ALA A 289 13.00 20.78 -6.67
C ALA A 289 11.61 20.28 -7.09
N LEU A 290 11.46 18.97 -7.35
CA LEU A 290 10.18 18.37 -7.73
C LEU A 290 9.25 18.25 -6.53
N MET A 291 9.77 17.83 -5.37
CA MET A 291 9.02 17.83 -4.12
C MET A 291 8.52 19.23 -3.77
N ASP A 292 9.37 20.25 -3.86
CA ASP A 292 9.01 21.64 -3.60
C ASP A 292 7.95 22.15 -4.59
N ALA A 293 8.04 21.79 -5.86
CA ALA A 293 7.05 22.15 -6.88
C ALA A 293 5.67 21.52 -6.62
N ILE A 294 5.63 20.31 -6.03
CA ILE A 294 4.40 19.62 -5.64
C ILE A 294 3.81 20.28 -4.38
N TYR A 295 4.56 20.32 -3.28
CA TYR A 295 4.01 20.71 -1.98
C TYR A 295 3.80 22.21 -1.81
N SER A 296 4.54 23.06 -2.53
CA SER A 296 4.28 24.52 -2.54
C SER A 296 2.89 24.88 -3.08
N LYS A 297 2.22 23.95 -3.77
CA LYS A 297 0.85 24.11 -4.26
C LYS A 297 -0.22 23.62 -3.28
N VAL A 298 0.17 22.97 -2.18
CA VAL A 298 -0.79 22.53 -1.15
C VAL A 298 -1.18 23.71 -0.26
N PRO A 299 -2.48 24.08 -0.17
CA PRO A 299 -2.91 25.19 0.67
C PRO A 299 -2.55 24.98 2.14
N GLY A 300 -1.90 25.99 2.74
CA GLY A 300 -1.48 25.95 4.14
C GLY A 300 -0.23 25.11 4.43
N ALA A 301 0.37 24.46 3.42
CA ALA A 301 1.62 23.76 3.62
C ALA A 301 2.80 24.73 3.75
N ILE A 302 3.76 24.40 4.61
CA ILE A 302 4.95 25.20 4.85
C ILE A 302 6.18 24.31 4.85
N GLN A 303 7.18 24.74 4.09
CA GLN A 303 8.48 24.10 4.05
C GLN A 303 9.26 24.32 5.34
N TYR A 304 9.89 23.27 5.84
CA TYR A 304 10.84 23.32 6.93
C TYR A 304 12.17 22.75 6.49
N THR A 305 13.23 23.55 6.64
CA THR A 305 14.60 23.15 6.38
C THR A 305 15.46 23.39 7.60
N ASP A 306 16.13 22.36 8.10
CA ASP A 306 17.12 22.46 9.17
C ASP A 306 18.21 21.39 9.02
N GLY A 307 19.45 21.84 8.81
CA GLY A 307 20.59 20.94 8.58
C GLY A 307 20.37 20.02 7.39
N THR A 308 20.14 18.73 7.66
CA THR A 308 19.86 17.69 6.66
C THR A 308 18.38 17.44 6.42
N ALA A 309 17.49 18.05 7.21
CA ALA A 309 16.05 17.90 7.03
C ALA A 309 15.55 18.92 6.00
N HIS A 310 14.82 18.45 5.00
CA HIS A 310 14.06 19.25 4.06
C HIS A 310 12.71 18.58 3.88
N ILE A 311 11.71 19.06 4.61
CA ILE A 311 10.38 18.44 4.69
C ILE A 311 9.30 19.49 4.49
N TRP A 312 8.11 19.06 4.11
CA TRP A 312 6.92 19.90 4.10
C TRP A 312 5.99 19.53 5.25
N ILE A 313 5.50 20.54 5.95
CA ILE A 313 4.50 20.42 7.01
C ILE A 313 3.17 20.87 6.41
N LEU A 314 2.12 20.06 6.55
CA LEU A 314 0.83 20.25 5.87
C LEU A 314 -0.32 20.24 6.88
N PRO A 315 -1.43 20.92 6.57
CA PRO A 315 -2.70 20.66 7.24
C PRO A 315 -3.09 19.19 7.06
N CYS A 316 -3.34 18.48 8.16
CA CYS A 316 -3.65 17.05 8.14
C CYS A 316 -4.91 16.71 7.33
N ASN A 317 -5.82 17.67 7.16
CA ASN A 317 -7.05 17.53 6.39
C ASN A 317 -6.94 18.00 4.92
N THR A 318 -5.71 18.14 4.40
CA THR A 318 -5.51 18.55 3.00
C THR A 318 -6.22 17.63 2.01
N THR A 319 -6.80 18.23 0.97
CA THR A 319 -7.55 17.54 -0.10
C THR A 319 -6.95 17.82 -1.48
N THR A 320 -5.70 18.30 -1.54
CA THR A 320 -4.99 18.56 -2.79
C THR A 320 -4.92 17.30 -3.65
N ASN A 321 -5.30 17.42 -4.93
CA ASN A 321 -5.21 16.32 -5.88
C ASN A 321 -3.85 16.31 -6.56
N VAL A 322 -3.08 15.24 -6.41
CA VAL A 322 -1.83 15.01 -7.16
C VAL A 322 -2.06 13.84 -8.11
N GLU A 323 -1.73 14.01 -9.38
CA GLU A 323 -1.90 12.98 -10.41
C GLU A 323 -0.57 12.75 -11.13
N LEU A 324 -0.15 11.49 -11.23
CA LEU A 324 0.98 11.04 -12.04
C LEU A 324 0.49 10.57 -13.41
N VAL A 325 1.27 10.77 -14.47
CA VAL A 325 0.88 10.36 -15.83
C VAL A 325 1.81 9.29 -16.37
N PHE A 326 1.25 8.13 -16.71
CA PHE A 326 1.98 7.03 -17.36
C PHE A 326 1.23 6.59 -18.61
N GLY A 327 1.93 6.44 -19.73
CA GLY A 327 1.32 6.06 -21.01
C GLY A 327 0.17 6.99 -21.44
N GLY A 328 0.24 8.27 -21.06
CA GLY A 328 -0.82 9.25 -21.28
C GLY A 328 -2.06 9.15 -20.37
N VAL A 329 -2.09 8.22 -19.41
CA VAL A 329 -3.18 8.04 -18.44
C VAL A 329 -2.83 8.68 -17.11
N ARG A 330 -3.79 9.36 -16.47
CA ARG A 330 -3.62 9.99 -15.15
C ARG A 330 -3.97 9.02 -14.03
N TYR A 331 -3.08 8.91 -13.06
CA TYR A 331 -3.18 8.08 -11.86
C TYR A 331 -3.18 8.99 -10.62
N PRO A 332 -4.36 9.23 -10.01
CA PRO A 332 -4.46 10.08 -8.82
C PRO A 332 -3.84 9.42 -7.59
N ILE A 333 -3.17 10.23 -6.77
CA ILE A 333 -2.72 9.85 -5.43
C ILE A 333 -3.78 10.32 -4.42
N HIS A 334 -4.23 9.42 -3.55
CA HIS A 334 -5.19 9.77 -2.51
C HIS A 334 -4.55 10.81 -1.57
N PRO A 335 -5.25 11.90 -1.17
CA PRO A 335 -4.61 12.94 -0.36
C PRO A 335 -4.10 12.47 1.02
N LEU A 336 -4.62 11.34 1.52
CA LEU A 336 -4.09 10.69 2.71
C LEU A 336 -2.66 10.17 2.53
N ASP A 337 -2.28 9.78 1.32
CA ASP A 337 -0.93 9.30 1.04
C ASP A 337 0.06 10.43 0.81
N LEU A 338 -0.38 11.69 0.76
CA LEU A 338 0.53 12.85 0.62
C LEU A 338 1.18 13.26 1.95
N SER A 339 0.67 12.75 3.08
CA SER A 339 1.23 13.07 4.39
C SER A 339 0.99 12.00 5.44
N THR A 340 1.94 11.87 6.36
CA THR A 340 1.82 11.03 7.55
C THR A 340 1.82 11.87 8.82
N PHE A 341 1.33 11.31 9.92
CA PHE A 341 1.37 11.99 11.21
C PHE A 341 2.79 11.99 11.78
N SER A 342 3.20 13.12 12.34
CA SER A 342 4.36 13.17 13.21
C SER A 342 4.11 12.35 14.47
N ASP A 343 5.19 11.90 15.12
CA ASP A 343 5.05 11.53 16.51
C ASP A 343 4.63 12.76 17.35
N PRO A 344 4.06 12.57 18.55
CA PRO A 344 3.68 13.67 19.42
C PRO A 344 4.86 14.62 19.71
N ILE A 345 4.64 15.90 19.47
CA ILE A 345 5.58 17.00 19.70
C ILE A 345 5.14 17.74 20.97
N SER A 346 6.01 17.78 21.98
CA SER A 346 5.69 18.48 23.23
C SER A 346 6.01 19.98 23.14
N ILE A 347 4.97 20.81 23.10
CA ILE A 347 5.05 22.27 23.01
C ILE A 347 4.37 22.87 24.23
N ASN A 348 5.11 23.66 25.02
CA ASN A 348 4.62 24.27 26.27
C ASN A 348 3.98 23.27 27.27
N GLY A 349 4.43 22.01 27.26
CA GLY A 349 3.90 20.96 28.14
C GLY A 349 2.60 20.32 27.66
N GLN A 350 2.17 20.62 26.43
CA GLN A 350 1.09 19.92 25.74
C GLN A 350 1.66 19.13 24.58
N ASP A 351 1.22 17.89 24.45
CA ASP A 351 1.53 17.10 23.27
C ASP A 351 0.63 17.54 22.12
N MET A 352 1.22 17.66 20.93
CA MET A 352 0.56 18.05 19.70
C MET A 352 1.03 17.15 18.56
N ILE A 353 0.27 17.08 17.48
CA ILE A 353 0.69 16.37 16.26
C ILE A 353 0.68 17.33 15.07
N THR A 354 1.40 16.98 14.01
CA THR A 354 1.30 17.65 12.71
C THR A 354 1.36 16.61 11.60
N CYS A 355 1.07 17.00 10.36
CA CYS A 355 1.24 16.14 9.21
C CYS A 355 2.46 16.57 8.40
N VAL A 356 3.29 15.60 8.03
CA VAL A 356 4.53 15.81 7.28
C VAL A 356 4.48 15.07 5.95
N SER A 357 5.18 15.61 4.94
CA SER A 357 5.27 15.03 3.60
C SER A 357 5.75 13.58 3.60
N THR A 358 5.13 12.76 2.77
CA THR A 358 5.51 11.38 2.45
C THR A 358 6.25 11.27 1.13
N ILE A 359 6.20 12.29 0.27
CA ILE A 359 7.13 12.43 -0.85
C ILE A 359 8.37 13.14 -0.29
N ASN A 360 9.50 12.43 -0.29
CA ASN A 360 10.78 12.91 0.21
C ASN A 360 11.62 13.52 -0.91
N GLY A 361 12.36 14.57 -0.58
CA GLY A 361 13.28 15.24 -1.48
C GLY A 361 14.71 14.74 -1.27
N ALA A 362 15.31 14.15 -2.30
CA ALA A 362 16.71 13.78 -2.30
C ALA A 362 17.31 14.00 -3.69
N ASP A 363 18.52 14.56 -3.73
CA ASP A 363 19.28 14.76 -4.98
C ASP A 363 20.50 13.84 -4.99
N ASN A 364 20.92 13.38 -6.18
CA ASN A 364 22.11 12.54 -6.40
C ASN A 364 22.15 11.23 -5.58
N TRP A 365 20.99 10.71 -5.21
CA TRP A 365 20.87 9.48 -4.41
C TRP A 365 20.84 8.21 -5.28
N SER A 366 20.53 8.35 -6.57
CA SER A 366 20.59 7.31 -7.59
C SER A 366 21.16 7.88 -8.88
N THR A 367 21.89 7.06 -9.63
CA THR A 367 22.33 7.35 -11.00
C THR A 367 21.50 6.64 -12.06
N ASP A 368 20.67 5.69 -11.63
CA ASP A 368 20.01 4.73 -12.52
C ASP A 368 18.60 5.16 -12.91
N PHE A 369 17.99 6.05 -12.12
CA PHE A 369 16.63 6.57 -12.29
C PHE A 369 16.48 7.90 -11.54
N ASP A 370 15.48 8.72 -11.93
CA ASP A 370 15.29 10.05 -11.35
C ASP A 370 14.48 10.02 -10.05
N ILE A 371 13.47 9.15 -10.00
CA ILE A 371 12.51 9.08 -8.88
C ILE A 371 12.24 7.62 -8.48
N SER A 372 11.94 7.39 -7.20
CA SER A 372 11.30 6.17 -6.71
C SER A 372 9.89 6.46 -6.25
N LEU A 373 8.96 5.63 -6.72
CA LEU A 373 7.55 5.68 -6.37
C LEU A 373 7.22 4.40 -5.62
N GLY A 374 7.24 4.49 -4.29
CA GLY A 374 6.82 3.41 -3.44
C GLY A 374 5.36 3.51 -3.03
N ASP A 375 5.04 3.07 -1.82
CA ASP A 375 3.66 2.90 -1.33
C ASP A 375 2.82 4.17 -1.42
N THR A 376 3.44 5.36 -1.31
CA THR A 376 2.77 6.66 -1.50
C THR A 376 2.05 6.73 -2.83
N PHE A 377 2.59 6.11 -3.87
CA PHE A 377 1.92 5.95 -5.16
C PHE A 377 1.26 4.58 -5.30
N LEU A 378 1.97 3.49 -4.97
CA LEU A 378 1.55 2.12 -5.29
C LEU A 378 0.28 1.66 -4.55
N ARG A 379 -0.14 2.34 -3.47
CA ARG A 379 -1.47 2.16 -2.83
C ARG A 379 -2.65 2.66 -3.64
N ASN A 380 -2.40 3.39 -4.72
CA ASN A 380 -3.42 4.03 -5.55
C ASN A 380 -3.64 3.30 -6.87
N VAL A 381 -2.88 2.22 -7.09
CA VAL A 381 -2.87 1.47 -8.34
C VAL A 381 -2.79 -0.02 -8.09
N TYR A 382 -3.63 -0.78 -8.78
CA TYR A 382 -3.38 -2.19 -8.97
C TYR A 382 -2.26 -2.33 -10.00
N SER A 383 -1.18 -3.02 -9.63
CA SER A 383 0.08 -3.04 -10.38
C SER A 383 0.40 -4.45 -10.85
N VAL A 384 0.72 -4.59 -12.15
CA VAL A 384 1.16 -5.85 -12.77
C VAL A 384 2.56 -5.65 -13.30
N PHE A 385 3.49 -6.48 -12.85
CA PHE A 385 4.89 -6.49 -13.27
C PHE A 385 5.16 -7.78 -14.05
N ASP A 386 5.25 -7.68 -15.37
CA ASP A 386 5.38 -8.79 -16.29
C ASP A 386 6.83 -8.92 -16.76
N PHE A 387 7.44 -10.08 -16.48
CA PHE A 387 8.85 -10.38 -16.76
C PHE A 387 9.07 -10.86 -18.21
N GLY A 388 7.99 -11.05 -18.96
CA GLY A 388 8.00 -11.70 -20.26
C GLY A 388 7.92 -13.21 -20.15
N ASP A 389 7.02 -13.80 -20.93
CA ASP A 389 6.91 -15.24 -21.06
C ASP A 389 8.06 -15.82 -21.88
N SER A 390 8.42 -17.08 -21.58
CA SER A 390 9.38 -17.83 -22.39
C SER A 390 8.71 -18.29 -23.69
N ASN A 391 9.25 -17.86 -24.82
CA ASN A 391 8.77 -18.25 -26.13
C ASN A 391 9.36 -19.62 -26.55
N PRO A 392 8.67 -20.39 -27.42
CA PRO A 392 9.17 -21.68 -27.91
C PRO A 392 10.52 -21.63 -28.64
N ASP A 393 10.91 -20.45 -29.13
CA ASP A 393 12.21 -20.21 -29.78
C ASP A 393 13.36 -19.92 -28.80
N GLY A 394 13.07 -19.95 -27.49
CA GLY A 394 14.03 -19.69 -26.43
C GLY A 394 14.23 -18.21 -26.10
N SER A 395 13.54 -17.30 -26.78
CA SER A 395 13.50 -15.88 -26.37
C SER A 395 12.57 -15.69 -25.17
N THR A 396 12.75 -14.59 -24.44
CA THR A 396 11.82 -14.14 -23.40
C THR A 396 11.15 -12.86 -23.89
N GLY A 397 9.86 -12.70 -23.61
CA GLY A 397 9.16 -11.44 -23.86
C GLY A 397 9.87 -10.26 -23.18
N GLU A 398 9.68 -9.06 -23.73
CA GLU A 398 10.22 -7.85 -23.11
C GLU A 398 9.44 -7.50 -21.83
N PRO A 399 10.10 -7.22 -20.70
CA PRO A 399 9.42 -6.86 -19.47
C PRO A 399 8.61 -5.56 -19.58
N TYR A 400 7.48 -5.52 -18.90
CA TYR A 400 6.62 -4.34 -18.85
C TYR A 400 5.79 -4.25 -17.57
N VAL A 401 5.22 -3.08 -17.34
CA VAL A 401 4.28 -2.82 -16.25
C VAL A 401 2.92 -2.42 -16.83
N ARG A 402 1.83 -2.81 -16.16
CA ARG A 402 0.51 -2.22 -16.35
C ARG A 402 -0.04 -1.74 -15.02
N LEU A 403 -0.70 -0.58 -15.05
CA LEU A 403 -1.27 0.06 -13.87
C LEU A 403 -2.75 0.32 -14.10
N LEU A 404 -3.57 -0.02 -13.11
CA LEU A 404 -4.98 0.31 -13.05
C LEU A 404 -5.22 1.25 -11.87
N ALA A 405 -5.77 2.44 -12.13
CA ALA A 405 -6.08 3.42 -11.09
C ALA A 405 -7.18 2.90 -10.16
N GLN A 406 -6.95 2.99 -8.85
CA GLN A 406 -7.93 2.63 -7.81
C GLN A 406 -8.50 3.85 -7.08
N THR A 407 -7.82 5.00 -7.20
CA THR A 407 -8.24 6.24 -6.55
C THR A 407 -9.12 7.09 -7.47
N ASP A 408 -10.38 7.30 -7.05
CA ASP A 408 -11.26 8.33 -7.61
C ASP A 408 -11.01 9.66 -6.88
N PRO A 409 -10.59 10.74 -7.57
CA PRO A 409 -10.26 12.01 -6.92
C PRO A 409 -11.41 12.66 -6.15
N LEU A 410 -12.65 12.53 -6.63
CA LEU A 410 -13.81 13.15 -5.97
C LEU A 410 -14.19 12.40 -4.70
N LYS A 411 -14.18 11.07 -4.77
CA LYS A 411 -14.40 10.20 -3.61
C LYS A 411 -13.28 10.39 -2.58
N ALA A 412 -12.03 10.42 -3.03
CA ALA A 412 -10.87 10.61 -2.16
C ALA A 412 -10.95 11.91 -1.36
N LYS A 413 -11.30 13.03 -2.01
CA LYS A 413 -11.50 14.32 -1.33
C LYS A 413 -12.58 14.27 -0.25
N GLN A 414 -13.67 13.54 -0.49
CA GLN A 414 -14.74 13.36 0.51
C GLN A 414 -14.31 12.48 1.67
N GLN A 415 -13.52 11.44 1.39
CA GLN A 415 -13.03 10.48 2.38
C GLN A 415 -12.04 11.10 3.39
N VAL A 416 -11.18 12.04 2.95
CA VAL A 416 -10.16 12.68 3.80
C VAL A 416 -10.74 13.19 5.12
N ILE A 417 -11.83 13.97 5.07
CA ILE A 417 -12.41 14.59 6.27
C ILE A 417 -12.86 13.50 7.24
N THR A 418 -13.59 12.49 6.75
CA THR A 418 -14.11 11.41 7.58
C THR A 418 -12.98 10.60 8.22
N ILE A 419 -11.99 10.20 7.42
CA ILE A 419 -10.90 9.34 7.88
C ILE A 419 -9.97 10.11 8.84
N ARG A 420 -9.50 11.31 8.45
CA ARG A 420 -8.63 12.12 9.33
C ARG A 420 -9.34 12.48 10.63
N SER A 421 -10.61 12.87 10.58
CA SER A 421 -11.37 13.18 11.81
C SER A 421 -11.47 11.97 12.74
N ALA A 422 -11.74 10.78 12.19
CA ALA A 422 -11.81 9.55 12.98
C ALA A 422 -10.45 9.17 13.56
N THR A 423 -9.38 9.23 12.76
CA THR A 423 -8.02 8.87 13.19
C THR A 423 -7.48 9.85 14.23
N MET A 424 -7.71 11.15 14.04
CA MET A 424 -7.25 12.21 14.94
C MET A 424 -8.04 12.30 16.24
N ALA A 425 -9.25 11.71 16.32
CA ALA A 425 -10.08 11.74 17.54
C ALA A 425 -9.38 11.15 18.78
N ASN A 426 -8.41 10.25 18.57
CA ASN A 426 -7.63 9.61 19.63
C ASN A 426 -6.17 10.10 19.68
N MET A 427 -5.83 11.15 18.93
CA MET A 427 -4.49 11.74 18.89
C MET A 427 -4.46 13.07 19.64
N PRO A 428 -3.27 13.56 20.02
CA PRO A 428 -3.12 14.94 20.47
C PRO A 428 -3.64 15.95 19.40
N PRO A 429 -4.00 17.17 19.80
CA PRO A 429 -4.49 18.18 18.86
C PRO A 429 -3.44 18.52 17.79
N GLU A 430 -3.91 18.80 16.58
CA GLU A 430 -3.06 19.27 15.49
C GLU A 430 -2.53 20.68 15.79
N ILE A 431 -1.23 20.90 15.56
CA ILE A 431 -0.64 22.23 15.52
C ILE A 431 -0.67 22.77 14.09
N ASP A 432 -1.14 24.02 13.95
CA ASP A 432 -1.07 24.76 12.68
C ASP A 432 0.38 24.84 12.16
N PRO A 433 0.63 24.57 10.86
CA PRO A 433 1.98 24.58 10.29
C PRO A 433 2.76 25.87 10.56
N ALA A 434 2.15 27.05 10.42
CA ALA A 434 2.86 28.33 10.63
C ALA A 434 3.27 28.52 12.09
N THR A 435 2.38 28.14 13.00
CA THR A 435 2.62 28.17 14.43
C THR A 435 3.78 27.24 14.81
N LEU A 436 3.80 26.02 14.30
CA LEU A 436 4.88 25.06 14.53
C LEU A 436 6.23 25.59 14.04
N ILE A 437 6.27 26.17 12.83
CA ILE A 437 7.50 26.77 12.29
C ILE A 437 7.99 27.93 13.16
N GLY A 438 7.09 28.75 13.71
CA GLY A 438 7.44 29.80 14.68
C GLY A 438 8.17 29.24 15.90
N TYR A 439 7.70 28.11 16.45
CA TYR A 439 8.38 27.40 17.54
C TYR A 439 9.73 26.81 17.12
N LEU A 440 9.81 26.16 15.95
CA LEU A 440 11.03 25.50 15.47
C LEU A 440 12.15 26.51 15.13
N THR A 441 11.80 27.66 14.58
CA THR A 441 12.75 28.72 14.19
C THR A 441 13.08 29.68 15.32
N GLY A 442 12.33 29.63 16.43
CA GLY A 442 12.46 30.57 17.56
C GLY A 442 11.88 31.96 17.27
N SER A 443 11.11 32.09 16.19
CA SER A 443 10.31 33.28 15.87
C SER A 443 8.99 33.21 16.64
N SER A 444 9.01 33.50 17.94
CA SER A 444 7.78 33.72 18.70
C SER A 444 7.17 35.05 18.27
N ALA A 445 6.33 35.04 17.24
CA ALA A 445 5.31 36.07 17.12
C ALA A 445 4.27 35.81 18.22
N ALA A 446 4.19 36.71 19.19
CA ALA A 446 3.17 36.64 20.24
C ALA A 446 1.77 36.65 19.61
N PRO A 447 0.81 35.86 20.11
CA PRO A 447 -0.59 36.01 19.72
C PRO A 447 -1.03 37.42 20.13
N SER A 448 -1.45 38.24 19.16
CA SER A 448 -2.12 39.50 19.47
C SER A 448 -3.48 39.17 20.10
N THR A 449 -3.58 39.37 21.41
CA THR A 449 -4.83 39.32 22.16
C THR A 449 -5.83 40.31 21.54
N PRO A 450 -7.08 39.92 21.22
CA PRO A 450 -8.11 40.89 20.89
C PRO A 450 -8.49 41.60 22.18
N SER A 451 -8.08 42.87 22.32
CA SER A 451 -8.55 43.72 23.40
C SER A 451 -10.03 44.03 23.20
N SER A 452 -10.86 43.38 24.02
CA SER A 452 -12.26 43.75 24.24
C SER A 452 -12.34 45.17 24.79
N THR A 453 -12.87 46.10 24.00
CA THR A 453 -13.41 47.36 24.51
C THR A 453 -14.72 47.68 23.78
N THR A 454 -15.82 47.42 24.47
CA THR A 454 -17.07 48.20 24.38
C THR A 454 -17.17 48.95 25.72
N PRO A 455 -17.62 50.21 25.76
CA PRO A 455 -19.07 50.42 25.75
C PRO A 455 -19.59 51.71 25.08
N ASP A 456 -20.88 51.60 24.73
CA ASP A 456 -21.94 52.60 24.73
C ASP A 456 -22.11 53.65 23.63
N SER A 457 -23.41 53.87 23.37
CA SER A 457 -24.06 54.51 22.23
C SER A 457 -24.28 56.03 22.44
N PRO A 458 -25.21 56.70 21.72
CA PRO A 458 -24.91 57.52 20.55
C PRO A 458 -25.25 59.01 20.78
N ASP A 459 -24.57 59.94 20.09
CA ASP A 459 -25.18 61.26 19.85
C ASP A 459 -24.65 61.98 18.60
N SER A 460 -25.61 62.18 17.69
CA SER A 460 -25.93 63.38 16.90
C SER A 460 -24.86 64.33 16.27
N ILE A 461 -24.97 64.42 14.93
CA ILE A 461 -24.98 65.63 14.06
C ILE A 461 -23.65 66.36 13.79
N ALA A 462 -23.19 66.33 12.53
CA ALA A 462 -23.21 67.49 11.62
C ALA A 462 -22.76 67.13 10.18
N VAL A 463 -23.51 67.69 9.24
CA VAL A 463 -23.45 67.53 7.78
C VAL A 463 -22.47 68.52 7.15
N ALA A 464 -21.78 68.12 6.08
CA ALA A 464 -21.32 69.05 5.05
C ALA A 464 -21.48 68.40 3.66
N GLU A 465 -22.18 69.13 2.79
CA GLU A 465 -22.60 68.77 1.43
C GLU A 465 -21.49 68.87 0.37
N SER A 466 -21.60 68.04 -0.67
CA SER A 466 -21.52 68.36 -2.11
C SER A 466 -21.51 67.03 -2.88
N GLY A 467 -22.14 66.80 -4.03
CA GLY A 467 -22.99 67.50 -4.98
C GLY A 467 -23.37 66.43 -6.04
N GLY A 468 -24.61 66.44 -6.55
CA GLY A 468 -25.24 65.28 -7.19
C GLY A 468 -24.92 64.99 -8.66
N SER A 469 -25.49 63.90 -9.20
CA SER A 469 -26.55 63.94 -10.23
C SER A 469 -27.10 62.54 -10.57
N ASP A 470 -28.43 62.44 -10.53
CA ASP A 470 -29.37 61.78 -11.46
C ASP A 470 -29.38 60.27 -11.82
N SER A 471 -30.57 59.70 -11.52
CA SER A 471 -31.44 58.81 -12.33
C SER A 471 -31.02 57.34 -12.53
N ALA A 472 -31.87 56.31 -12.42
CA ALA A 472 -33.31 56.16 -12.19
C ALA A 472 -33.58 54.73 -11.65
N ALA A 473 -34.67 54.57 -10.88
CA ALA A 473 -35.14 53.30 -10.30
C ALA A 473 -36.29 52.68 -11.13
N VAL A 474 -36.65 51.41 -10.79
CA VAL A 474 -38.00 50.76 -10.77
C VAL A 474 -37.92 49.27 -11.25
N PRO A 475 -38.63 48.27 -10.66
CA PRO A 475 -38.75 47.89 -9.24
C PRO A 475 -38.59 46.35 -9.01
N ALA A 476 -38.56 45.90 -7.76
CA ALA A 476 -38.66 44.48 -7.38
C ALA A 476 -40.14 44.04 -7.19
N PRO A 477 -40.51 42.78 -7.47
CA PRO A 477 -41.79 42.23 -7.05
C PRO A 477 -41.70 41.61 -5.64
N THR A 478 -42.62 42.05 -4.80
CA THR A 478 -42.98 41.47 -3.51
C THR A 478 -43.61 40.09 -3.66
N GLY A 479 -43.18 39.12 -2.85
CA GLY A 479 -43.83 37.82 -2.69
C GLY A 479 -43.72 37.34 -1.25
N ASP A 480 -44.81 37.49 -0.50
CA ASP A 480 -45.01 36.92 0.83
C ASP A 480 -44.99 35.38 0.76
N HIS A 481 -44.08 34.73 1.47
CA HIS A 481 -44.18 33.30 1.78
C HIS A 481 -43.90 33.06 3.27
N LYS A 482 -44.96 32.67 3.99
CA LYS A 482 -44.88 32.19 5.38
C LYS A 482 -44.13 30.85 5.39
N ALA A 483 -42.93 30.83 5.97
CA ALA A 483 -42.23 29.60 6.30
C ALA A 483 -42.93 28.90 7.48
N PHE A 484 -43.21 27.61 7.33
CA PHE A 484 -43.69 26.75 8.42
C PHE A 484 -42.47 26.01 9.00
N SER A 485 -42.02 26.41 10.20
CA SER A 485 -40.99 25.66 10.94
C SER A 485 -41.62 24.43 11.58
N ALA A 486 -41.09 23.25 11.27
CA ALA A 486 -41.27 22.05 12.07
C ALA A 486 -39.96 21.76 12.80
N ASP A 487 -39.93 21.98 14.11
CA ASP A 487 -38.79 21.63 14.96
C ASP A 487 -38.69 20.11 15.09
N ILE A 488 -37.61 19.52 14.58
CA ILE A 488 -37.17 18.17 14.95
C ILE A 488 -35.78 18.32 15.60
N ASN A 489 -35.74 18.13 16.91
CA ASN A 489 -34.53 18.31 17.71
C ASN A 489 -33.71 17.01 17.72
N ALA A 490 -32.68 16.96 16.88
CA ALA A 490 -31.53 16.07 17.02
C ALA A 490 -30.28 16.77 16.46
N ASN A 491 -29.44 17.28 17.36
CA ASN A 491 -28.04 17.69 17.13
C ASN A 491 -27.74 18.75 16.04
N GLY A 492 -28.48 19.86 16.04
CA GLY A 492 -27.91 21.18 15.70
C GLY A 492 -27.58 21.49 14.24
N VAL A 493 -28.15 20.76 13.26
CA VAL A 493 -28.07 21.13 11.84
C VAL A 493 -29.42 21.71 11.39
N ASN A 494 -29.47 23.00 11.05
CA ASN A 494 -30.65 23.60 10.42
C ASN A 494 -30.63 23.27 8.91
N ILE A 495 -31.34 22.22 8.51
CA ILE A 495 -31.56 21.90 7.09
C ILE A 495 -32.80 22.66 6.63
N ALA A 496 -32.60 23.78 5.92
CA ALA A 496 -33.69 24.46 5.23
C ALA A 496 -34.01 23.68 3.94
N ILE A 497 -35.10 22.90 3.95
CA ILE A 497 -35.59 22.20 2.77
C ILE A 497 -36.54 23.12 2.01
N ASP A 498 -36.14 23.49 0.79
CA ASP A 498 -36.93 24.30 -0.11
C ASP A 498 -38.25 23.59 -0.53
N GLU A 499 -39.37 24.30 -0.45
CA GLU A 499 -40.73 23.79 -0.72
C GLU A 499 -40.86 23.29 -2.18
N SER A 500 -40.13 23.91 -3.11
CA SER A 500 -40.13 23.50 -4.51
C SER A 500 -39.45 22.14 -4.71
N THR A 501 -38.42 21.87 -3.91
CA THR A 501 -37.67 20.60 -3.90
C THR A 501 -38.50 19.48 -3.27
N LEU A 502 -39.22 19.78 -2.18
CA LEU A 502 -40.12 18.83 -1.52
C LEU A 502 -41.31 18.44 -2.41
N LYS A 503 -41.90 19.41 -3.13
CA LYS A 503 -42.97 19.13 -4.11
C LYS A 503 -42.49 18.32 -5.30
N LYS A 504 -41.25 18.54 -5.76
CA LYS A 504 -40.70 17.86 -6.94
C LYS A 504 -40.23 16.43 -6.65
N TYR A 505 -39.64 16.18 -5.49
CA TYR A 505 -39.00 14.89 -5.18
C TYR A 505 -39.61 14.15 -3.98
N GLY A 506 -40.49 14.77 -3.19
CA GLY A 506 -41.08 14.15 -1.99
C GLY A 506 -41.91 12.91 -2.32
N LEU A 507 -42.71 12.95 -3.38
CA LEU A 507 -43.46 11.77 -3.86
C LEU A 507 -42.55 10.66 -4.37
N ILE A 508 -41.43 11.01 -5.02
CA ILE A 508 -40.45 10.05 -5.53
C ILE A 508 -39.70 9.39 -4.36
N ALA A 509 -39.30 10.16 -3.36
CA ALA A 509 -38.63 9.65 -2.17
C ALA A 509 -39.53 8.71 -1.35
N ILE A 510 -40.81 9.06 -1.16
CA ILE A 510 -41.79 8.20 -0.48
C ILE A 510 -42.06 6.92 -1.28
N ALA A 511 -42.14 7.01 -2.61
CA ALA A 511 -42.32 5.84 -3.47
C ALA A 511 -41.10 4.89 -3.41
N LEU A 512 -39.88 5.41 -3.41
CA LEU A 512 -38.65 4.63 -3.28
C LEU A 512 -38.53 3.98 -1.90
N LEU A 513 -38.91 4.69 -0.83
CA LEU A 513 -38.96 4.11 0.53
C LEU A 513 -40.00 2.98 0.62
N GLY A 514 -41.16 3.17 0.01
CA GLY A 514 -42.20 2.15 -0.07
C GLY A 514 -41.73 0.90 -0.82
N LEU A 515 -41.03 1.08 -1.96
CA LEU A 515 -40.45 -0.01 -2.74
C LEU A 515 -39.40 -0.80 -1.93
N ASN A 516 -38.47 -0.10 -1.28
CA ASN A 516 -37.44 -0.73 -0.46
C ASN A 516 -38.03 -1.48 0.75
N SER A 517 -39.09 -0.94 1.35
CA SER A 517 -39.82 -1.59 2.46
C SER A 517 -40.50 -2.87 2.00
N ILE A 518 -41.12 -2.87 0.80
CA ILE A 518 -41.74 -4.07 0.21
C ILE A 518 -40.68 -5.13 -0.09
N ILE A 519 -39.54 -4.75 -0.68
CA ILE A 519 -38.43 -5.67 -0.96
C ILE A 519 -37.92 -6.31 0.34
N GLY A 520 -37.73 -5.52 1.40
CA GLY A 520 -37.33 -6.02 2.71
C GLY A 520 -38.32 -7.04 3.29
N ILE A 521 -39.62 -6.76 3.20
CA ILE A 521 -40.67 -7.68 3.68
C ILE A 521 -40.65 -8.99 2.87
N VAL A 522 -40.48 -8.93 1.55
CA VAL A 522 -40.39 -10.12 0.69
C VAL A 522 -39.18 -10.99 1.08
N LEU A 523 -38.01 -10.38 1.32
CA LEU A 523 -36.82 -11.11 1.75
C LEU A 523 -37.00 -11.76 3.12
N ILE A 524 -37.67 -11.09 4.06
CA ILE A 524 -38.00 -11.67 5.38
C ILE A 524 -38.94 -12.86 5.22
N VAL A 525 -39.98 -12.75 4.39
CA VAL A 525 -40.92 -13.85 4.13
C VAL A 525 -40.21 -15.05 3.48
N LEU A 526 -39.32 -14.82 2.52
CA LEU A 526 -38.52 -15.87 1.90
C LEU A 526 -37.56 -16.54 2.90
N GLY A 527 -36.94 -15.76 3.79
CA GLY A 527 -36.11 -16.28 4.88
C GLY A 527 -36.90 -17.17 5.85
N VAL A 528 -38.09 -16.74 6.27
CA VAL A 528 -38.98 -17.52 7.13
C VAL A 528 -39.46 -18.80 6.44
N LEU A 529 -39.85 -18.74 5.16
CA LEU A 529 -40.24 -19.92 4.37
C LEU A 529 -39.08 -20.92 4.19
N GLY A 530 -37.85 -20.43 4.07
CA GLY A 530 -36.63 -21.25 4.04
C GLY A 530 -36.37 -21.97 5.37
N CYS A 531 -36.61 -21.28 6.50
CA CYS A 531 -36.49 -21.87 7.83
C CYS A 531 -37.61 -22.89 8.11
N VAL A 532 -38.83 -22.65 7.67
CA VAL A 532 -39.97 -23.58 7.85
C VAL A 532 -39.79 -24.87 7.02
N ARG A 533 -39.16 -24.81 5.84
CA ARG A 533 -38.84 -26.01 5.04
C ARG A 533 -37.73 -26.88 5.64
N ARG A 534 -36.89 -26.37 6.54
CA ARG A 534 -35.84 -27.13 7.23
C ARG A 534 -36.26 -27.73 8.57
N GLY A 535 -37.50 -27.49 9.02
CA GLY A 535 -38.03 -28.01 10.28
C GLY A 535 -38.73 -29.36 10.16
N SER A 536 -37.97 -30.47 10.23
CA SER A 536 -38.50 -31.74 10.73
C SER A 536 -37.42 -32.44 11.58
N PRO A 537 -37.57 -32.48 12.92
CA PRO A 537 -36.58 -33.07 13.80
C PRO A 537 -36.76 -34.58 13.87
N LYS A 538 -35.78 -35.35 13.38
CA LYS A 538 -35.64 -36.76 13.77
C LYS A 538 -34.88 -36.84 15.09
N LYS A 539 -35.58 -37.42 16.08
CA LYS A 539 -35.19 -37.65 17.47
C LYS A 539 -33.83 -38.34 17.61
N SER A 540 -33.02 -37.82 18.52
CA SER A 540 -31.90 -38.53 19.13
C SER A 540 -32.42 -39.68 20.00
N ALA A 541 -31.91 -40.88 19.78
CA ALA A 541 -31.96 -41.99 20.72
C ALA A 541 -30.57 -42.63 20.80
N SER A 542 -30.07 -42.68 22.03
CA SER A 542 -28.84 -43.34 22.48
C SER A 542 -28.69 -44.78 21.96
N GLY A 543 -27.50 -45.14 21.50
CA GLY A 543 -27.11 -46.51 21.19
C GLY A 543 -25.61 -46.61 20.95
N ARG A 544 -24.89 -47.21 21.91
CA ARG A 544 -23.51 -47.69 21.79
C ARG A 544 -23.33 -48.45 20.47
N ASN A 545 -22.26 -48.15 19.72
CA ASN A 545 -21.40 -49.13 19.04
C ASN A 545 -20.22 -48.40 18.37
N ALA A 546 -19.01 -48.82 18.72
CA ALA A 546 -17.76 -48.37 18.10
C ALA A 546 -17.63 -48.93 16.67
N PRO A 547 -17.05 -48.20 15.71
CA PRO A 547 -16.63 -48.79 14.45
C PRO A 547 -15.23 -49.43 14.60
N VAL A 548 -15.22 -50.71 14.26
CA VAL A 548 -14.11 -51.65 14.18
C VAL A 548 -13.21 -51.33 12.99
N TYR A 549 -11.90 -51.41 13.22
CA TYR A 549 -10.84 -51.36 12.21
C TYR A 549 -10.96 -52.57 11.25
N VAL A 550 -11.02 -52.32 9.94
CA VAL A 550 -10.99 -53.36 8.90
C VAL A 550 -9.63 -53.28 8.18
N PRO A 551 -8.75 -54.28 8.33
CA PRO A 551 -7.48 -54.30 7.60
C PRO A 551 -7.69 -54.73 6.15
N VAL A 552 -6.99 -54.05 5.24
CA VAL A 552 -6.93 -54.34 3.81
C VAL A 552 -6.21 -55.67 3.58
N LYS A 553 -6.84 -56.58 2.83
CA LYS A 553 -6.25 -57.84 2.36
C LYS A 553 -5.21 -57.55 1.27
N THR A 554 -3.95 -57.87 1.51
CA THR A 554 -2.95 -58.07 0.46
C THR A 554 -3.11 -59.48 -0.12
N HIS A 555 -3.29 -59.58 -1.43
CA HIS A 555 -3.19 -60.83 -2.17
C HIS A 555 -1.75 -61.35 -2.11
N GLY A 556 -1.57 -62.56 -1.59
CA GLY A 556 -0.34 -63.32 -1.69
C GLY A 556 -0.41 -64.38 -2.79
N HIS A 557 0.78 -64.85 -3.18
CA HIS A 557 1.21 -66.12 -3.78
C HIS A 557 2.52 -65.81 -4.56
N ASP A 558 3.66 -66.49 -4.42
CA ASP A 558 3.96 -67.84 -3.95
C ASP A 558 5.43 -68.01 -3.49
N GLU A 559 5.64 -69.12 -2.77
CA GLU A 559 6.85 -69.66 -2.14
C GLU A 559 8.06 -69.93 -3.08
N TYR A 560 9.29 -69.94 -2.53
CA TYR A 560 10.12 -71.16 -2.35
C TYR A 560 11.53 -70.87 -1.74
N GLY A 561 11.90 -71.65 -0.71
CA GLY A 561 13.25 -72.03 -0.26
C GLY A 561 14.16 -70.91 0.30
N GLY A 562 14.55 -70.84 1.58
CA GLY A 562 14.98 -71.89 2.49
C GLY A 562 16.51 -72.03 2.45
N TYR A 563 17.25 -71.40 3.38
CA TYR A 563 18.48 -71.95 3.97
C TYR A 563 18.93 -71.16 5.22
N GLN A 564 19.22 -71.90 6.30
CA GLN A 564 19.75 -71.44 7.58
C GLN A 564 21.25 -71.05 7.49
N LYS A 565 21.69 -70.01 8.21
CA LYS A 565 22.43 -70.13 9.49
C LYS A 565 22.93 -68.76 10.01
N PRO A 566 23.07 -68.59 11.34
CA PRO A 566 23.55 -67.37 12.00
C PRO A 566 25.05 -67.45 12.35
N TYR A 567 25.71 -66.32 12.64
CA TYR A 567 26.70 -66.19 13.72
C TYR A 567 27.17 -64.74 13.94
N SER A 568 27.17 -64.34 15.23
CA SER A 568 28.08 -63.42 15.97
C SER A 568 28.50 -62.06 15.39
N GLN A 569 28.62 -60.99 16.17
CA GLN A 569 28.78 -60.85 17.63
C GLN A 569 28.32 -59.45 18.04
#